data_AF-A0A0C9T1X5-F1
#
_entry.id   AF-A0A0C9T1X5-F1
#
_cell.length_a   1.000
_cell.length_b   1.000
_cell.length_c   1.000
_cell.angle_alpha   90.00
_cell.angle_beta   90.00
_cell.angle_gamma   90.00
#
_symmetry.space_group_name_H-M   'P 1'
#
loop_
_entity.id
_entity.type
_entity.pdbx_description
1 polymer ?
#
loop_
_entity_poly.entity_id
_entity_poly.type
_entity_poly.pdbx_seq_one_letter_code
_entity_poly.pdbx_strand_id
1 'polypeptide(L)'
;GDGSEWSVQPEWEGRKGLRNDMFGVKEDDELTALKERFREDPWFLEIVDYLVGDTKSMTVRERRRLYHKTAGFWIEDRKLWRVSTKATDRTARTECIPCTGGLLKARKTHEKNGHFAWDHTRLHLQDEYFWPTL
;
A
#
# COMPACT_ATOMS: atom_id res chain seq x y z
N GLY A 1 -14.27 34.95 32.91
CA GLY A 1 -15.54 34.31 32.60
C GLY A 1 -15.27 33.26 31.57
N ASP A 2 -15.17 32.02 32.05
CA ASP A 2 -15.18 30.78 31.29
C ASP A 2 -16.48 30.67 30.47
N GLY A 3 -16.37 30.08 29.29
CA GLY A 3 -17.49 29.84 28.37
C GLY A 3 -17.12 28.81 27.31
N SER A 4 -16.92 27.57 27.73
CA SER A 4 -17.24 26.32 27.01
C SER A 4 -16.52 26.05 25.68
N GLU A 5 -15.51 25.19 25.68
CA GLU A 5 -15.68 23.74 25.43
C GLU A 5 -16.21 23.41 24.03
N TRP A 6 -15.38 23.65 23.00
CA TRP A 6 -15.50 22.86 21.78
C TRP A 6 -14.91 21.48 22.03
N SER A 7 -15.70 20.63 22.69
CA SER A 7 -15.53 19.18 22.64
C SER A 7 -15.81 18.74 21.20
N VAL A 8 -14.77 18.76 20.36
CA VAL A 8 -14.83 18.11 19.05
C VAL A 8 -14.92 16.61 19.31
N GLN A 9 -16.14 16.09 19.38
CA GLN A 9 -16.40 14.68 19.54
C GLN A 9 -15.80 13.91 18.36
N PRO A 10 -15.07 12.80 18.58
CA PRO A 10 -14.48 12.01 17.51
C PRO A 10 -15.55 11.09 16.90
N GLU A 11 -16.52 11.66 16.20
CA GLU A 11 -17.62 10.90 15.57
C GLU A 11 -17.27 10.34 14.17
N TRP A 12 -15.99 10.36 13.79
CA TRP A 12 -15.52 9.88 12.47
C TRP A 12 -15.13 8.39 12.45
N GLU A 13 -15.13 7.71 13.60
CA GLU A 13 -14.90 6.26 13.70
C GLU A 13 -16.10 5.42 13.21
N GLY A 14 -17.28 6.02 13.02
CA GLY A 14 -18.53 5.30 12.83
C GLY A 14 -18.99 5.04 11.39
N ARG A 15 -18.37 5.62 10.35
CA ARG A 15 -18.90 5.48 8.97
C ARG A 15 -17.82 5.36 7.91
N LYS A 16 -17.29 4.14 7.76
CA LYS A 16 -17.20 3.41 6.48
C LYS A 16 -16.49 2.09 6.74
N GLY A 17 -17.27 1.02 6.74
CA GLY A 17 -16.77 -0.34 6.85
C GLY A 17 -15.85 -0.67 5.69
N LEU A 18 -14.57 -0.83 6.00
CA LEU A 18 -13.72 -1.84 5.40
C LEU A 18 -13.20 -2.65 6.59
N ARG A 19 -13.86 -3.77 6.86
CA ARG A 19 -13.40 -4.73 7.86
C ARG A 19 -12.06 -5.28 7.36
N ASN A 20 -10.96 -4.84 7.97
CA ASN A 20 -9.74 -5.63 7.92
C ASN A 20 -10.04 -6.93 8.65
N ASP A 21 -9.97 -8.05 7.92
CA ASP A 21 -10.13 -9.35 8.51
C ASP A 21 -8.97 -9.56 9.49
N MET A 22 -9.33 -9.68 10.75
CA MET A 22 -8.46 -9.71 11.92
C MET A 22 -8.53 -11.16 12.42
N PHE A 23 -7.74 -12.08 11.83
CA PHE A 23 -7.71 -13.48 12.27
C PHE A 23 -6.30 -13.91 12.64
N GLY A 24 -5.97 -13.54 13.87
CA GLY A 24 -4.68 -13.74 14.49
C GLY A 24 -4.21 -15.20 14.57
N VAL A 25 -2.90 -15.28 14.75
CA VAL A 25 -2.07 -16.42 15.19
C VAL A 25 -1.28 -17.15 14.10
N LYS A 26 -1.72 -17.21 12.83
CA LYS A 26 -0.83 -17.60 11.69
C LYS A 26 -0.27 -16.43 10.89
N GLU A 27 -0.84 -15.24 11.08
CA GLU A 27 -0.52 -14.01 10.37
C GLU A 27 0.87 -13.45 10.69
N ASP A 28 1.48 -13.82 11.82
CA ASP A 28 2.74 -13.19 12.28
C ASP A 28 3.94 -13.55 11.37
N ASP A 29 4.07 -14.82 10.98
CA ASP A 29 5.14 -15.26 10.06
C ASP A 29 4.95 -14.68 8.65
N GLU A 30 3.70 -14.67 8.17
CA GLU A 30 3.37 -14.15 6.83
C GLU A 30 3.56 -12.65 6.74
N LEU A 31 3.17 -11.92 7.79
CA LEU A 31 3.39 -10.50 7.89
C LEU A 31 4.87 -10.17 8.06
N THR A 32 5.59 -10.93 8.87
CA THR A 32 7.04 -10.76 9.03
C THR A 32 7.75 -10.95 7.70
N ALA A 33 7.37 -11.96 6.91
CA ALA A 33 7.89 -12.16 5.57
C ALA A 33 7.53 -10.99 4.62
N LEU A 34 6.32 -10.43 4.73
CA LEU A 34 5.91 -9.27 3.94
C LEU A 34 6.70 -8.00 4.32
N LYS A 35 6.94 -7.76 5.61
CA LYS A 35 7.77 -6.66 6.09
C LYS A 35 9.22 -6.83 5.64
N GLU A 36 9.78 -8.03 5.75
CA GLU A 36 11.15 -8.29 5.28
C GLU A 36 11.28 -8.09 3.76
N ARG A 37 10.25 -8.46 2.98
CA ARG A 37 10.20 -8.18 1.54
C ARG A 37 10.29 -6.69 1.22
N PHE A 38 9.74 -5.82 2.06
CA PHE A 38 9.75 -4.36 1.89
C PHE A 38 10.77 -3.64 2.77
N ARG A 39 11.71 -4.36 3.38
CA ARG A 39 12.72 -3.81 4.30
C ARG A 39 13.45 -2.58 3.76
N GLU A 40 13.76 -2.57 2.47
CA GLU A 40 14.50 -1.48 1.82
C GLU A 40 13.58 -0.35 1.29
N ASP A 41 12.27 -0.48 1.46
CA ASP A 41 11.26 0.46 0.97
C ASP A 41 10.41 1.01 2.14
N PRO A 42 10.90 2.03 2.87
CA PRO A 42 10.19 2.65 3.98
C PRO A 42 8.78 3.11 3.62
N TRP A 43 8.58 3.50 2.36
CA TRP A 43 7.28 3.95 1.87
C TRP A 43 6.20 2.86 1.95
N PHE A 44 6.57 1.60 1.66
CA PHE A 44 5.68 0.45 1.77
C PHE A 44 5.57 -0.06 3.20
N LEU A 45 6.65 -0.01 3.99
CA LEU A 45 6.60 -0.38 5.41
C LEU A 45 5.57 0.45 6.17
N GLU A 46 5.55 1.77 5.97
CA GLU A 46 4.53 2.65 6.57
C GLU A 46 3.08 2.24 6.22
N ILE A 47 2.88 1.71 5.01
CA ILE A 47 1.56 1.26 4.55
C ILE A 47 1.21 -0.07 5.24
N VAL A 48 2.14 -1.02 5.23
CA VAL A 48 1.96 -2.34 5.86
C VAL A 48 1.71 -2.20 7.35
N ASP A 49 2.51 -1.41 8.06
CA ASP A 49 2.36 -1.16 9.50
C ASP A 49 1.00 -0.54 9.82
N TYR A 50 0.55 0.41 9.01
CA TYR A 50 -0.78 1.00 9.16
C TYR A 50 -1.90 0.00 8.92
N LEU A 51 -1.80 -0.84 7.87
CA LEU A 51 -2.84 -1.82 7.53
C LEU A 51 -3.00 -2.92 8.60
N VAL A 52 -1.91 -3.28 9.27
CA VAL A 52 -1.90 -4.26 10.37
C VAL A 52 -2.38 -3.64 11.70
N GLY A 53 -2.43 -2.31 11.76
CA GLY A 53 -2.88 -1.59 12.97
C GLY A 53 -1.77 -1.32 13.98
N ASP A 54 -0.49 -1.36 13.57
CA ASP A 54 0.64 -0.94 14.39
C ASP A 54 0.75 0.60 14.47
N THR A 55 -0.30 1.22 15.01
CA THR A 55 -0.48 2.69 15.04
C THR A 55 -0.42 3.27 16.45
N LYS A 56 0.01 2.47 17.44
CA LYS A 56 -0.01 2.83 18.87
C LYS A 56 0.89 4.02 19.21
N SER A 57 1.98 4.20 18.48
CA SER A 57 2.94 5.30 18.66
C SER A 57 2.63 6.53 17.79
N MET A 58 1.63 6.46 16.90
CA MET A 58 1.37 7.51 15.91
C MET A 58 0.50 8.64 16.47
N THR A 59 0.86 9.86 16.11
CA THR A 59 0.03 11.04 16.34
C THR A 59 -1.25 11.00 15.49
N VAL A 60 -2.26 11.77 15.89
CA VAL A 60 -3.51 11.93 15.10
C VAL A 60 -3.23 12.40 13.68
N ARG A 61 -2.25 13.30 13.50
CA ARG A 61 -1.85 13.82 12.20
C ARG A 61 -1.23 12.73 11.31
N GLU A 62 -0.36 11.89 11.86
CA GLU A 62 0.26 10.77 11.14
C GLU A 62 -0.77 9.72 10.76
N ARG A 63 -1.66 9.36 11.69
CA ARG A 63 -2.75 8.42 11.42
C ARG A 63 -3.65 8.91 10.28
N ARG A 64 -3.98 10.20 10.25
CA ARG A 64 -4.78 10.80 9.17
C ARG A 64 -4.03 10.82 7.83
N ARG A 65 -2.73 11.14 7.84
CA ARG A 65 -1.87 11.06 6.64
C ARG A 65 -1.87 9.64 6.09
N LEU A 66 -1.66 8.65 6.95
CA LEU A 66 -1.58 7.26 6.54
C LEU A 66 -2.92 6.71 6.10
N TYR A 67 -4.03 7.06 6.75
CA TYR A 67 -5.37 6.74 6.28
C TYR A 67 -5.58 7.11 4.79
N HIS A 68 -5.20 8.33 4.41
CA HIS A 68 -5.30 8.76 3.01
C HIS A 68 -4.28 8.06 2.10
N LYS A 69 -3.07 7.78 2.61
CA LYS A 69 -2.01 7.07 1.87
C LYS A 69 -2.39 5.61 1.58
N THR A 70 -3.06 4.93 2.51
CA THR A 70 -3.41 3.50 2.44
C THR A 70 -4.79 3.23 1.85
N ALA A 71 -5.60 4.25 1.55
CA ALA A 71 -6.98 4.12 1.08
C ALA A 71 -7.17 3.24 -0.18
N GLY A 72 -6.12 3.00 -0.95
CA GLY A 72 -6.13 2.14 -2.13
C GLY A 72 -5.30 0.85 -1.99
N PHE A 73 -4.94 0.46 -0.77
CA PHE A 73 -4.07 -0.68 -0.51
C PHE A 73 -4.73 -1.71 0.41
N TRP A 74 -4.43 -2.98 0.18
CA TRP A 74 -4.82 -4.08 1.08
C TRP A 74 -3.81 -5.22 0.97
N ILE A 75 -3.83 -6.11 1.96
CA ILE A 75 -2.99 -7.31 1.97
C ILE A 75 -3.89 -8.50 1.63
N GLU A 76 -3.47 -9.33 0.68
CA GLU A 76 -4.15 -10.55 0.25
C GLU A 76 -3.10 -11.54 -0.25
N ASP A 77 -3.23 -12.82 0.13
CA ASP A 77 -2.30 -13.90 -0.26
C ASP A 77 -0.82 -13.58 -0.02
N ARG A 78 -0.49 -12.99 1.14
CA ARG A 78 0.88 -12.57 1.52
C ARG A 78 1.49 -11.51 0.58
N LYS A 79 0.65 -10.78 -0.14
CA LYS A 79 1.06 -9.71 -1.05
C LYS A 79 0.35 -8.42 -0.68
N LEU A 80 1.05 -7.32 -0.89
CA LEU A 80 0.45 -5.99 -0.84
C LEU A 80 -0.12 -5.67 -2.23
N TRP A 81 -1.37 -5.28 -2.28
CA TRP A 81 -2.07 -4.92 -3.50
C TRP A 81 -2.44 -3.45 -3.50
N ARG A 82 -2.54 -2.88 -4.71
CA ARG A 82 -3.03 -1.53 -4.95
C ARG A 82 -4.20 -1.57 -5.93
N VAL A 83 -5.27 -0.85 -5.61
CA VAL A 83 -6.40 -0.59 -6.53
C VAL A 83 -6.14 0.73 -7.21
N SER A 84 -6.33 0.77 -8.52
CA SER A 84 -6.40 2.06 -9.19
C SER A 84 -7.80 2.65 -9.07
N THR A 85 -7.86 3.93 -8.71
CA THR A 85 -9.11 4.69 -8.66
C THR A 85 -9.42 5.40 -9.99
N LYS A 86 -8.55 5.27 -10.99
CA LYS A 86 -8.73 5.92 -12.30
C LYS A 86 -9.51 5.01 -13.24
N ALA A 87 -10.60 5.54 -13.80
CA ALA A 87 -11.42 4.82 -14.79
C ALA A 87 -10.66 4.47 -16.09
N THR A 88 -9.54 5.14 -16.34
CA THR A 88 -8.68 4.91 -17.52
C THR A 88 -7.65 3.80 -17.32
N ASP A 89 -7.48 3.29 -16.10
CA ASP A 89 -6.45 2.30 -15.82
C ASP A 89 -6.92 0.94 -16.32
N ARG A 90 -6.03 0.25 -17.04
CA ARG A 90 -6.33 -1.00 -17.73
C ARG A 90 -6.61 -2.15 -16.77
N THR A 91 -6.06 -2.10 -15.56
CA THR A 91 -6.20 -3.16 -14.56
C THR A 91 -6.84 -2.63 -13.28
N ALA A 92 -7.75 -3.43 -12.72
CA ALA A 92 -8.45 -3.09 -11.48
C ALA A 92 -7.51 -3.13 -10.27
N ARG A 93 -6.46 -3.95 -10.30
CA ARG A 93 -5.50 -4.09 -9.21
C ARG A 93 -4.11 -4.44 -9.72
N THR A 94 -3.09 -3.99 -8.99
CA THR A 94 -1.67 -4.24 -9.25
C THR A 94 -0.99 -4.78 -7.99
N GLU A 95 -0.06 -5.73 -8.15
CA GLU A 95 0.78 -6.21 -7.05
C GLU A 95 1.85 -5.16 -6.71
N CYS A 96 1.95 -4.80 -5.44
CA CYS A 96 3.04 -3.94 -4.96
C CYS A 96 4.31 -4.78 -4.79
N ILE A 97 5.41 -4.28 -5.34
CA ILE A 97 6.72 -4.95 -5.27
C ILE A 97 7.78 -3.95 -4.78
N PRO A 98 8.83 -4.42 -4.08
CA PRO A 98 9.91 -3.54 -3.65
C PRO A 98 10.62 -2.92 -4.86
N CYS A 99 11.21 -1.74 -4.70
CA CYS A 99 11.86 -1.01 -5.80
C CYS A 99 12.97 -1.85 -6.46
N THR A 100 13.75 -2.57 -5.66
CA THR A 100 14.80 -3.48 -6.15
C THR A 100 14.23 -4.61 -7.02
N GLY A 101 13.10 -5.19 -6.60
CA GLY A 101 12.35 -6.18 -7.38
C GLY A 101 11.74 -5.59 -8.65
N GLY A 102 11.23 -4.37 -8.59
CA GLY A 102 10.69 -3.62 -9.72
C GLY A 102 11.73 -3.37 -10.81
N LEU A 103 12.93 -2.91 -10.44
CA LEU A 103 14.04 -2.69 -11.36
C LEU A 103 14.48 -3.99 -12.04
N LEU A 104 14.58 -5.10 -11.29
CA LEU A 104 14.89 -6.42 -11.86
C LEU A 104 13.82 -6.85 -12.87
N LYS A 105 12.54 -6.66 -12.53
CA LYS A 105 11.42 -7.00 -13.39
C LYS A 105 11.40 -6.13 -14.65
N ALA A 106 11.72 -4.84 -14.52
CA ALA A 106 11.83 -3.92 -15.65
C ALA A 106 12.92 -4.36 -16.63
N ARG A 107 14.11 -4.72 -16.12
CA ARG A 107 15.21 -5.23 -16.96
C ARG A 107 14.80 -6.50 -17.72
N LYS A 108 14.23 -7.48 -17.03
CA LYS A 108 13.74 -8.74 -17.65
C LYS A 108 12.66 -8.50 -18.70
N THR A 109 11.75 -7.57 -18.44
CA THR A 109 10.65 -7.23 -19.36
C THR A 109 11.18 -6.53 -20.60
N HIS A 110 12.12 -5.60 -20.44
CA HIS A 110 12.80 -4.94 -21.54
C HIS A 110 13.54 -5.93 -22.44
N GLU A 111 14.33 -6.85 -21.85
CA GLU A 111 15.01 -7.93 -22.59
C GLU A 111 14.01 -8.82 -23.33
N LYS A 112 12.95 -9.30 -22.65
CA LYS A 112 11.94 -10.20 -23.23
C LYS A 112 11.15 -9.55 -24.36
N ASN A 113 10.84 -8.27 -24.23
CA ASN A 113 10.07 -7.54 -25.23
C ASN A 113 10.93 -7.12 -26.42
N GLY A 114 12.19 -7.52 -26.54
CA GLY A 114 13.02 -7.17 -27.70
C GLY A 114 13.65 -5.78 -27.61
N HIS A 115 13.95 -5.32 -26.39
CA HIS A 115 14.62 -4.05 -26.10
C HIS A 115 13.85 -2.79 -26.56
N PHE A 116 12.52 -2.85 -26.58
CA PHE A 116 11.71 -1.65 -26.83
C PHE A 116 11.94 -0.56 -25.78
N ALA A 117 11.66 0.68 -26.18
CA ALA A 117 11.79 1.86 -25.34
C ALA A 117 11.06 1.73 -23.99
N TRP A 118 11.46 2.58 -23.04
CA TRP A 118 10.95 2.57 -21.67
C TRP A 118 9.42 2.61 -21.62
N ASP A 119 8.76 3.44 -22.43
CA ASP A 119 7.30 3.57 -22.42
C ASP A 119 6.60 2.24 -22.68
N HIS A 120 7.09 1.46 -23.65
CA HIS A 120 6.51 0.14 -23.94
C HIS A 120 6.71 -0.83 -22.77
N THR A 121 7.90 -0.82 -22.17
CA THR A 121 8.22 -1.65 -21.00
C THR A 121 7.33 -1.27 -19.81
N ARG A 122 7.14 0.03 -19.57
CA ARG A 122 6.29 0.58 -18.52
C ARG A 122 4.83 0.19 -18.69
N LEU A 123 4.29 0.26 -19.91
CA LEU A 123 2.91 -0.16 -20.21
C LEU A 123 2.63 -1.61 -19.81
N HIS A 124 3.60 -2.51 -19.97
CA HIS A 124 3.46 -3.90 -19.53
C HIS A 124 3.58 -4.06 -18.01
N LEU A 125 4.44 -3.27 -17.37
CA LEU A 125 4.68 -3.38 -15.94
C LEU A 125 3.55 -2.79 -15.10
N GLN A 126 3.01 -1.63 -15.50
CA GLN A 126 1.98 -0.92 -14.75
C GLN A 126 0.65 -1.66 -14.66
N ASP A 127 0.43 -2.64 -15.54
CA ASP A 127 -0.74 -3.50 -15.50
C ASP A 127 -0.71 -4.49 -14.33
N GLU A 128 0.46 -5.06 -14.08
CA GLU A 128 0.63 -6.16 -13.13
C GLU A 128 1.23 -5.68 -11.81
N TYR A 129 2.08 -4.65 -11.86
CA TYR A 129 2.95 -4.25 -10.77
C TYR A 129 2.88 -2.77 -10.45
N PHE A 130 3.18 -2.46 -9.20
CA PHE A 130 3.33 -1.10 -8.71
C PHE A 130 4.54 -0.97 -7.78
N TRP A 131 5.32 0.07 -7.99
CA TRP A 131 6.27 0.62 -7.02
C TRP A 131 6.41 2.14 -7.25
N PRO A 132 6.84 2.92 -6.24
CA PRO A 132 6.79 4.39 -6.31
C PRO A 132 7.54 5.06 -7.47
N THR A 133 8.47 4.35 -8.11
CA THR A 133 9.32 4.87 -9.19
C THR A 133 9.05 4.25 -10.57
N LEU A 134 7.93 3.52 -10.73
CA LEU A 134 7.45 3.00 -12.02
C LEU A 134 6.81 4.08 -12.91
#